data_AF-A0A534VIC1-F1
#
_entry.id   AF-A0A534VIC1-F1
#
_cell.length_a   1.000
_cell.length_b   1.000
_cell.length_c   1.000
_cell.angle_alpha   90.00
_cell.angle_beta   90.00
_cell.angle_gamma   90.00
#
_symmetry.space_group_name_H-M   'P 1'
#
loop_
_entity.id
_entity.type
_entity.pdbx_description
1 polymer ?
#
loop_
_entity_poly.entity_id
_entity_poly.type
_entity_poly.pdbx_seq_one_letter_code
_entity_poly.pdbx_strand_id
1 'polypeptide(L)'
;MAWWLWLVLGLALLASEAFTPGTFFVFFFGLSAIAVGLAVWLGPHIPGWFQWFLFSLLSVLSVAFLRGPLLRRIMPVRREGLAVDSLIGEVAVPLEDLAPGAVGKAELRGSAWTAKNVDAR
;
A
#
# COMPACT_ATOMS: atom_id res chain seq x y z
N MET A 1 -33.13 -5.34 -12.35
CA MET A 1 -31.96 -5.89 -13.09
C MET A 1 -31.68 -7.27 -12.53
N ALA A 2 -31.28 -8.23 -13.38
CA ALA A 2 -31.04 -9.59 -12.92
C ALA A 2 -29.73 -9.68 -12.11
N TRP A 3 -29.77 -10.39 -10.99
CA TRP A 3 -28.64 -10.55 -10.05
C TRP A 3 -27.38 -11.12 -10.71
N TRP A 4 -27.52 -11.96 -11.73
CA TRP A 4 -26.40 -12.57 -12.44
C TRP A 4 -25.55 -11.56 -13.21
N LEU A 5 -26.11 -10.43 -13.65
CA LEU A 5 -25.35 -9.36 -14.33
C LEU A 5 -24.29 -8.77 -13.41
N TRP A 6 -24.63 -8.58 -12.13
CA TRP A 6 -23.70 -8.10 -11.12
C TRP A 6 -22.58 -9.09 -10.82
N LEU A 7 -22.88 -10.39 -10.83
CA LEU A 7 -21.86 -11.42 -10.65
C LEU A 7 -20.91 -11.50 -11.84
N VAL A 8 -21.43 -11.44 -13.07
CA VAL A 8 -20.60 -11.42 -14.29
C VAL A 8 -19.72 -10.18 -14.32
N LEU A 9 -20.29 -9.01 -14.02
CA LEU A 9 -19.53 -7.75 -13.94
C LEU A 9 -18.44 -7.83 -12.87
N GLY A 10 -18.77 -8.33 -11.68
CA GLY A 10 -17.81 -8.49 -10.58
C GLY A 10 -16.67 -9.45 -10.94
N LEU A 11 -16.98 -10.58 -11.55
CA LEU A 11 -15.96 -11.54 -12.00
C LEU A 11 -15.08 -10.96 -13.11
N ALA A 12 -15.66 -10.21 -14.06
CA ALA A 12 -14.90 -9.53 -15.11
C ALA A 12 -13.94 -8.47 -14.54
N LEU A 13 -14.37 -7.71 -13.52
CA LEU A 13 -13.52 -6.75 -12.80
C LEU A 13 -12.39 -7.45 -12.01
N LEU A 14 -12.69 -8.58 -11.37
CA LEU A 14 -11.66 -9.38 -10.70
C LEU A 14 -10.64 -9.97 -11.70
N ALA A 15 -11.10 -10.39 -12.87
CA ALA A 15 -10.22 -10.89 -13.92
C ALA A 15 -9.34 -9.77 -14.52
N SER A 16 -9.89 -8.55 -14.68
CA SER A 16 -9.12 -7.42 -15.20
C SER A 16 -8.05 -6.91 -14.22
N GLU A 17 -8.21 -7.13 -12.92
CA GLU A 17 -7.17 -6.85 -11.92
C GLU A 17 -5.86 -7.63 -12.23
N ALA A 18 -5.94 -8.86 -12.75
CA ALA A 18 -4.76 -9.67 -13.08
C ALA A 18 -3.86 -9.02 -14.15
N PHE A 19 -4.43 -8.13 -14.98
CA PHE A 19 -3.71 -7.39 -16.01
C PHE A 19 -3.15 -6.04 -15.52
N THR A 20 -3.45 -5.63 -14.27
CA THR A 20 -3.10 -4.30 -13.75
C THR A 20 -2.25 -4.39 -12.47
N PRO A 21 -0.95 -4.76 -12.57
CA PRO A 21 -0.09 -4.87 -11.40
C PRO A 21 0.05 -3.53 -10.65
N GLY A 22 -0.18 -3.56 -9.33
CA GLY A 22 0.14 -2.45 -8.43
C GLY A 22 -1.03 -1.52 -8.07
N THR A 23 -2.20 -1.69 -8.67
CA THR A 23 -3.33 -0.79 -8.43
C THR A 23 -4.35 -1.36 -7.42
N PHE A 24 -4.63 -2.67 -7.36
CA PHE A 24 -5.55 -3.32 -6.36
C PHE A 24 -6.94 -2.68 -6.17
N PHE A 25 -7.26 -1.59 -6.88
CA PHE A 25 -8.51 -0.86 -6.78
C PHE A 25 -9.62 -1.66 -7.47
N VAL A 26 -9.34 -2.26 -8.63
CA VAL A 26 -10.34 -2.97 -9.44
C VAL A 26 -10.85 -4.20 -8.70
N PHE A 27 -9.99 -4.85 -7.90
CA PHE A 27 -10.37 -5.90 -6.96
C PHE A 27 -11.54 -5.48 -6.04
N PHE A 28 -11.48 -4.30 -5.43
CA PHE A 28 -12.53 -3.83 -4.52
C PHE A 28 -13.83 -3.49 -5.25
N PHE A 29 -13.74 -2.97 -6.48
CA PHE A 29 -14.91 -2.77 -7.33
C PHE A 29 -15.57 -4.11 -7.68
N GLY A 30 -14.77 -5.12 -8.05
CA GLY A 30 -15.27 -6.47 -8.34
C GLY A 30 -15.95 -7.12 -7.14
N LEU A 31 -15.33 -7.04 -5.95
CA LEU A 31 -15.90 -7.54 -4.70
C LEU A 31 -17.23 -6.85 -4.35
N SER A 32 -17.32 -5.53 -4.57
CA SER A 32 -18.53 -4.75 -4.32
C SER A 32 -19.66 -5.12 -5.29
N ALA A 33 -19.35 -5.36 -6.56
CA ALA A 33 -20.33 -5.85 -7.55
C ALA A 33 -20.90 -7.22 -7.16
N ILE A 34 -20.05 -8.14 -6.69
CA ILE A 34 -20.49 -9.46 -6.20
C ILE A 34 -21.40 -9.32 -4.97
N ALA A 35 -21.03 -8.45 -4.02
CA ALA A 35 -21.83 -8.18 -2.83
C ALA A 35 -23.22 -7.61 -3.18
N VAL A 36 -23.31 -6.68 -4.14
CA VAL A 36 -24.60 -6.17 -4.64
C VAL A 36 -25.40 -7.27 -5.34
N GLY A 37 -24.75 -8.11 -6.15
CA GLY A 37 -25.39 -9.26 -6.79
C GLY A 37 -26.01 -10.23 -5.78
N LEU A 38 -25.29 -10.54 -4.70
CA LEU A 38 -25.78 -11.35 -3.59
C LEU A 38 -26.93 -10.66 -2.83
N ALA A 39 -26.85 -9.36 -2.60
CA ALA A 39 -27.92 -8.60 -1.94
C ALA A 39 -29.21 -8.58 -2.77
N VAL A 40 -29.11 -8.44 -4.09
CA VAL A 40 -30.25 -8.51 -5.02
C VAL A 40 -30.82 -9.93 -5.10
N TRP A 41 -29.98 -10.96 -4.95
CA TRP A 41 -30.42 -12.35 -4.89
C TRP A 41 -31.21 -12.65 -3.60
N LEU A 42 -30.78 -12.14 -2.45
CA LEU A 42 -31.47 -12.27 -1.17
C LEU A 42 -32.71 -11.37 -1.07
N GLY A 43 -32.72 -10.24 -1.78
CA GLY A 43 -33.79 -9.23 -1.77
C GLY A 43 -34.43 -9.02 -3.14
N PRO A 44 -35.51 -9.74 -3.50
CA PRO A 44 -36.09 -9.72 -4.85
C PRO A 44 -36.72 -8.38 -5.30
N HIS A 45 -36.82 -7.38 -4.42
CA HIS A 45 -37.49 -6.09 -4.70
C HIS A 45 -36.58 -4.86 -4.65
N ILE A 46 -35.25 -5.01 -4.79
CA ILE A 46 -34.36 -3.84 -4.80
C ILE A 46 -34.52 -3.05 -6.12
N PRO A 47 -34.94 -1.77 -6.08
CA PRO A 47 -35.04 -0.93 -7.26
C PRO A 47 -33.69 -0.75 -7.94
N GLY A 48 -33.66 -0.66 -9.27
CA GLY A 48 -32.41 -0.56 -10.04
C GLY A 48 -31.51 0.62 -9.62
N TRP A 49 -32.11 1.79 -9.31
CA TRP A 49 -31.37 2.96 -8.83
C TRP A 49 -30.69 2.70 -7.48
N PHE A 50 -31.33 1.93 -6.60
CA PHE A 50 -30.78 1.58 -5.30
C PHE A 50 -29.62 0.58 -5.42
N GLN A 51 -29.64 -0.30 -6.42
CA GLN A 51 -28.51 -1.20 -6.71
C GLN A 51 -27.25 -0.42 -7.08
N TRP A 52 -27.38 0.62 -7.92
CA TRP A 52 -26.27 1.50 -8.28
C TRP A 52 -25.77 2.32 -7.08
N PHE A 53 -26.69 2.82 -6.24
CA PHE A 53 -26.32 3.51 -5.01
C PHE A 53 -25.54 2.58 -4.06
N LEU A 54 -26.04 1.36 -3.85
CA LEU A 54 -25.41 0.35 -2.99
C LEU A 54 -24.03 -0.04 -3.52
N PHE A 55 -23.88 -0.21 -4.84
CA PHE A 55 -22.60 -0.48 -5.48
C PHE A 55 -21.60 0.65 -5.26
N SER A 56 -22.00 1.90 -5.50
CA SER A 56 -21.14 3.07 -5.29
C SER A 56 -20.72 3.18 -3.83
N LEU A 57 -21.67 3.02 -2.91
CA LEU A 57 -21.41 3.07 -1.47
C LEU A 57 -20.46 1.95 -1.03
N LEU A 58 -20.73 0.70 -1.41
CA LEU A 58 -19.87 -0.44 -1.08
C LEU A 58 -18.47 -0.29 -1.66
N SER A 59 -18.35 0.20 -2.90
CA SER A 59 -17.04 0.43 -3.53
C SER A 59 -16.24 1.49 -2.77
N VAL A 60 -16.84 2.65 -2.48
CA VAL A 60 -16.17 3.73 -1.74
C VAL A 60 -15.80 3.26 -0.33
N LEU A 61 -16.69 2.56 0.36
CA LEU A 61 -16.41 2.01 1.69
C LEU A 61 -15.32 0.95 1.65
N SER A 62 -15.35 0.03 0.69
CA SER A 62 -14.36 -1.03 0.54
C SER A 62 -12.98 -0.41 0.29
N VAL A 63 -12.89 0.57 -0.61
CA VAL A 63 -11.65 1.32 -0.82
C VAL A 63 -11.26 2.10 0.44
N ALA A 64 -12.15 2.86 1.08
CA ALA A 64 -11.79 3.69 2.24
C ALA A 64 -11.34 2.87 3.47
N PHE A 65 -12.03 1.76 3.76
CA PHE A 65 -11.76 0.89 4.90
C PHE A 65 -10.60 -0.06 4.63
N LEU A 66 -10.47 -0.61 3.41
CA LEU A 66 -9.42 -1.57 3.12
C LEU A 66 -8.14 -0.88 2.63
N ARG A 67 -8.17 0.30 1.98
CA ARG A 67 -6.94 1.00 1.54
C ARG A 67 -5.96 1.22 2.68
N GLY A 68 -6.43 1.68 3.85
CA GLY A 68 -5.56 2.02 4.98
C GLY A 68 -4.80 0.80 5.52
N PRO A 69 -5.49 -0.25 6.00
CA PRO A 69 -4.85 -1.46 6.50
C PRO A 69 -4.16 -2.27 5.40
N LEU A 70 -4.65 -2.23 4.15
CA LEU A 70 -4.03 -2.95 3.04
C LEU A 70 -2.74 -2.27 2.57
N LEU A 71 -2.71 -0.93 2.39
CA LEU A 71 -1.44 -0.22 2.15
C LEU A 71 -0.45 -0.46 3.30
N ARG A 72 -0.89 -0.46 4.56
CA ARG A 72 -0.02 -0.74 5.71
C ARG A 72 0.53 -2.18 5.75
N ARG A 73 -0.17 -3.15 5.13
CA ARG A 73 0.26 -4.57 5.08
C ARG A 73 1.06 -4.91 3.83
N ILE A 74 0.72 -4.33 2.68
CA ILE A 74 1.37 -4.63 1.38
C ILE A 74 2.56 -3.70 1.14
N MET A 75 2.48 -2.44 1.58
CA MET A 75 3.65 -1.60 1.82
C MET A 75 3.93 -1.66 3.32
N PRO A 76 4.66 -2.67 3.84
CA PRO A 76 5.55 -2.34 4.93
C PRO A 76 6.35 -1.18 4.36
N VAL A 77 6.17 0.02 4.94
CA VAL A 77 7.01 1.17 4.64
C VAL A 77 8.37 0.59 4.36
N ARG A 78 8.85 0.72 3.11
CA ARG A 78 10.24 0.47 2.78
C ARG A 78 10.92 1.54 3.61
N ARG A 79 11.13 1.20 4.88
CA ARG A 79 11.89 1.97 5.83
C ARG A 79 13.28 1.75 5.30
N GLU A 80 13.62 2.51 4.28
CA GLU A 80 15.00 2.77 3.95
C GLU A 80 15.72 3.36 5.19
N GLY A 81 14.97 3.80 6.21
CA GLY A 81 15.46 4.07 7.57
C GLY A 81 15.76 2.86 8.49
N LEU A 82 15.31 1.62 8.22
CA LEU A 82 15.71 0.46 9.05
C LEU A 82 17.12 -0.04 8.73
N ALA A 83 17.62 0.22 7.52
CA ALA A 83 19.03 -0.03 7.22
C ALA A 83 19.93 0.94 8.01
N VAL A 84 19.49 2.19 8.21
CA VAL A 84 20.25 3.19 8.99
C VAL A 84 20.30 2.79 10.47
N ASP A 85 19.20 2.27 11.02
CA ASP A 85 19.13 1.83 12.41
C ASP A 85 20.03 0.60 12.70
N SER A 86 20.29 -0.24 11.70
CA SER A 86 21.24 -1.37 11.84
C SER A 86 22.71 -0.96 11.91
N LEU A 87 23.05 0.26 11.51
CA LEU A 87 24.44 0.76 11.50
C LEU A 87 24.84 1.38 12.85
N ILE A 88 23.87 1.57 13.75
CA ILE A 88 24.13 2.11 15.10
C ILE A 88 24.92 1.08 15.91
N GLY A 89 26.12 1.46 16.35
CA GLY A 89 27.04 0.61 17.09
C GLY A 89 28.10 -0.09 16.22
N GLU A 90 28.02 0.02 14.89
CA GLU A 90 29.10 -0.42 14.02
C GLU A 90 30.22 0.62 13.92
N VAL A 91 31.45 0.14 13.73
CA VAL A 91 32.63 0.99 13.59
C VAL A 91 32.82 1.33 12.11
N ALA A 92 32.74 2.61 11.78
CA ALA A 92 33.05 3.14 10.45
C ALA A 92 34.50 3.66 10.39
N VAL A 93 35.13 3.57 9.22
CA VAL A 93 36.50 4.05 9.00
C VAL A 93 36.45 5.42 8.32
N PRO A 94 37.04 6.48 8.91
CA PRO A 94 37.08 7.79 8.26
C PRO A 94 37.88 7.73 6.95
N LEU A 95 37.32 8.29 5.87
CA LEU A 95 38.01 8.41 4.57
C LEU A 95 38.83 9.69 4.46
N GLU A 96 38.60 10.64 5.37
CA GLU A 96 39.29 11.92 5.47
C GLU A 96 39.49 12.29 6.94
N ASP A 97 40.42 13.20 7.24
CA ASP A 97 40.64 13.68 8.60
C ASP A 97 39.42 14.48 9.08
N LEU A 98 38.68 13.92 10.03
CA LEU A 98 37.51 14.55 10.64
C LEU A 98 37.91 15.22 11.96
N ALA A 99 38.23 16.53 11.88
CA ALA A 99 38.42 17.36 13.08
C ALA A 99 37.15 17.39 13.97
N PRO A 100 37.26 17.70 15.27
CA PRO A 100 36.10 17.83 16.16
C PRO A 100 35.05 18.79 15.59
N GLY A 101 33.79 18.33 15.51
CA GLY A 101 32.68 19.08 14.93
C GLY A 101 32.61 19.13 13.40
N ALA A 102 33.62 18.62 12.67
CA ALA A 102 33.63 18.60 11.22
C ALA A 102 32.67 17.54 10.64
N VAL A 103 32.19 17.80 9.43
CA VAL A 103 31.41 16.85 8.61
C VAL A 103 32.30 16.38 7.48
N GLY A 104 32.36 15.06 7.29
CA GLY A 104 33.16 14.41 6.26
C GLY A 104 32.56 13.08 5.83
N LYS A 105 33.38 12.23 5.22
CA LYS A 105 33.00 10.90 4.73
C LYS A 105 33.66 9.81 5.56
N ALA A 106 32.89 8.78 5.88
CA ALA A 106 33.38 7.55 6.47
C ALA A 106 32.87 6.35 5.67
N GLU A 107 33.69 5.32 5.55
CA GLU A 107 33.33 4.07 4.93
C GLU A 107 32.73 3.11 5.96
N LEU A 108 31.58 2.55 5.64
CA LEU A 108 30.95 1.49 6.41
C LEU A 108 30.42 0.43 5.44
N ARG A 109 30.93 -0.81 5.59
CA ARG A 109 30.60 -1.97 4.74
C ARG A 109 30.82 -1.73 3.24
N GLY A 110 31.93 -1.10 2.86
CA GLY A 110 32.26 -0.84 1.45
C GLY A 110 31.47 0.30 0.81
N SER A 111 30.66 1.03 1.58
CA SER A 111 29.89 2.19 1.12
C SER A 111 30.35 3.46 1.84
N ALA A 112 30.49 4.56 1.11
CA ALA A 112 30.83 5.86 1.68
C ALA A 112 29.58 6.58 2.20
N TRP A 113 29.60 6.96 3.48
CA TRP A 113 28.54 7.67 4.18
C TRP A 113 29.01 9.06 4.62
N THR A 114 28.08 10.01 4.73
CA THR A 114 28.35 11.29 5.39
C THR A 114 28.37 11.07 6.89
N ALA A 115 29.49 11.39 7.53
CA ALA A 115 29.70 11.29 8.96
C ALA A 115 29.96 12.68 9.54
N LYS A 116 29.53 12.91 10.79
CA LYS A 116 29.85 14.10 11.56
C LYS A 116 30.62 13.67 12.80
N ASN A 117 31.78 14.28 13.02
CA ASN A 117 32.49 14.11 14.28
C ASN A 117 31.72 14.84 15.38
N VAL A 118 31.16 14.08 16.33
CA VAL A 118 30.40 14.60 17.49
C VAL A 118 31.28 14.89 18.69
N ASP A 119 32.60 14.67 18.59
CA ASP A 119 33.52 14.95 19.66
C ASP A 119 33.58 16.46 19.95
N ALA A 120 33.77 16.79 21.22
CA ALA A 120 33.75 18.15 21.75
C ALA A 120 35.14 18.65 22.16
N ARG A 121 36.20 17.89 21.86
CA ARG A 121 37.58 18.19 22.21
C ARG A 121 38.53 17.90 21.06
#